data_AF-A0A7X9I554-F1
#
_entry.id   AF-A0A7X9I554-F1
#
_cell.length_a   1.000
_cell.length_b   1.000
_cell.length_c   1.000
_cell.angle_alpha   90.00
_cell.angle_beta   90.00
_cell.angle_gamma   90.00
#
_symmetry.space_group_name_H-M   'P 1'
#
loop_
_entity.id
_entity.type
_entity.pdbx_description
1 polymer ?
#
loop_
_entity_poly.entity_id
_entity_poly.type
_entity_poly.pdbx_seq_one_letter_code
_entity_poly.pdbx_strand_id
1 'polypeptide(L)'
;MFGKGLGKGLAITLKHALAMDITIQYPEEKPFLEDRYRGSLVYQYEKCIACGLCIKACPNRVLALETFVPEGSKRKQVARYTIDRQYCLFCNLCVEICPTATLYFSHDFELTQFRREDIKVVYLPPQPSPIVPAGIGGTEAPPEAAAAEPAPAPEEADKQPAPPPDTAEGAKRERQVEAMQAALTKNPQKILAKLVQDEEAIELLAAMLGKDTKLSSKLAELMIADRDKAQKLAAGLITKVRKASAAEEVKTDEPS
;
A
#
# COMPACT_ATOMS: atom_id res chain seq x y z
N MET A 1 -36.40 20.08 -51.48
CA MET A 1 -35.15 19.99 -50.68
C MET A 1 -35.36 18.95 -49.57
N PHE A 2 -35.49 17.66 -49.93
CA PHE A 2 -35.56 16.56 -48.97
C PHE A 2 -34.61 15.46 -49.48
N GLY A 3 -33.79 14.88 -48.60
CA GLY A 3 -32.94 13.71 -48.92
C GLY A 3 -31.48 13.95 -49.31
N LYS A 4 -31.07 15.17 -49.73
CA LYS A 4 -29.65 15.45 -50.09
C LYS A 4 -28.68 15.20 -48.92
N GLY A 5 -29.10 15.51 -47.69
CA GLY A 5 -28.31 15.23 -46.48
C GLY A 5 -28.17 13.73 -46.19
N LEU A 6 -29.25 12.97 -46.37
CA LEU A 6 -29.25 11.52 -46.18
C LEU A 6 -28.35 10.82 -47.20
N GLY A 7 -28.44 11.20 -48.47
CA GLY A 7 -27.58 10.64 -49.52
C GLY A 7 -26.10 10.95 -49.29
N LYS A 8 -25.77 12.16 -48.84
CA LYS A 8 -24.40 12.52 -48.48
C LYS A 8 -23.89 11.71 -47.28
N GLY A 9 -24.73 11.48 -46.28
CA GLY A 9 -24.39 10.62 -45.14
C GLY A 9 -24.11 9.18 -45.57
N LEU A 10 -24.99 8.60 -46.39
CA LEU A 10 -24.83 7.22 -46.88
C LEU A 10 -23.58 7.05 -47.74
N ALA A 11 -23.25 8.04 -48.56
CA ALA A 11 -22.02 8.05 -49.36
C ALA A 11 -20.75 8.07 -48.49
N ILE A 12 -20.77 8.78 -47.36
CA ILE A 12 -19.66 8.78 -46.39
C ILE A 12 -19.54 7.40 -45.74
N THR A 13 -20.65 6.80 -45.31
CA THR A 13 -20.64 5.45 -44.72
C THR A 13 -20.10 4.43 -45.71
N LEU A 14 -20.54 4.46 -46.98
CA LEU A 14 -20.05 3.55 -48.01
C LEU A 14 -18.55 3.72 -48.27
N LYS A 15 -18.05 4.97 -48.26
CA LYS A 15 -16.61 5.25 -48.39
C LYS A 15 -15.80 4.61 -47.25
N HIS A 16 -16.29 4.66 -46.02
CA HIS A 16 -15.62 4.03 -44.88
C HIS A 16 -15.73 2.50 -44.90
N ALA A 17 -16.84 1.93 -45.38
CA ALA A 17 -17.02 0.48 -45.49
C ALA A 17 -16.08 -0.18 -46.52
N LEU A 18 -15.57 0.58 -47.48
CA LEU A 18 -14.62 0.12 -48.49
C LEU A 18 -13.16 0.53 -48.18
N ALA A 19 -12.93 1.26 -47.08
CA ALA A 19 -11.58 1.62 -46.65
C ALA A 19 -10.90 0.42 -45.97
N MET A 20 -9.57 0.45 -45.92
CA MET A 20 -8.81 -0.56 -45.17
C MET A 20 -9.07 -0.42 -43.67
N ASP A 21 -9.22 -1.55 -42.98
CA ASP A 21 -9.39 -1.57 -41.53
C ASP A 21 -8.11 -1.11 -40.82
N ILE A 22 -8.28 -0.24 -39.84
CA ILE A 22 -7.21 0.22 -38.93
C ILE A 22 -7.10 -0.62 -37.67
N THR A 23 -7.88 -1.70 -37.58
CA THR A 23 -7.99 -2.54 -36.38
C THR A 23 -6.75 -3.40 -36.22
N ILE A 24 -6.23 -3.44 -34.99
CA ILE A 24 -5.16 -4.37 -34.60
C ILE A 24 -5.84 -5.60 -34.00
N GLN A 25 -5.57 -6.78 -34.54
CA GLN A 25 -6.16 -8.04 -34.07
C GLN A 25 -5.41 -8.55 -32.83
N TYR A 26 -5.79 -8.03 -31.67
CA TYR A 26 -5.28 -8.47 -30.38
C TYR A 26 -5.99 -9.77 -29.93
N PRO A 27 -5.30 -10.80 -29.40
CA PRO A 27 -3.91 -10.81 -28.90
C PRO A 27 -2.82 -11.23 -29.89
N GLU A 28 -3.16 -11.63 -31.12
CA GLU A 28 -2.21 -12.16 -32.11
C GLU A 28 -1.21 -11.08 -32.57
N GLU A 29 -1.69 -9.86 -32.76
CA GLU A 29 -0.90 -8.67 -33.05
C GLU A 29 -1.01 -7.69 -31.87
N LYS A 30 0.14 -7.34 -31.28
CA LYS A 30 0.19 -6.36 -30.18
C LYS A 30 0.50 -4.97 -30.72
N PRO A 31 -0.11 -3.92 -30.15
CA PRO A 31 0.22 -2.55 -30.53
C PRO A 31 1.69 -2.25 -30.23
N PHE A 32 2.30 -1.42 -31.06
CA PHE A 32 3.60 -0.83 -30.75
C PHE A 32 3.48 0.08 -29.54
N LEU A 33 4.40 -0.06 -28.58
CA LEU A 33 4.49 0.79 -27.39
C LEU A 33 5.79 1.59 -27.45
N GLU A 34 5.71 2.88 -27.14
CA GLU A 34 6.90 3.74 -27.10
C GLU A 34 7.83 3.36 -25.93
N ASP A 35 9.12 3.64 -26.06
CA ASP A 35 10.14 3.34 -25.05
C ASP A 35 9.84 3.92 -23.65
N ARG A 36 9.09 5.03 -23.60
CA ARG A 36 8.71 5.72 -22.34
C ARG A 36 7.35 5.30 -21.80
N TYR A 37 6.72 4.31 -22.41
CA TYR A 37 5.45 3.76 -21.94
C TYR A 37 5.57 3.28 -20.48
N ARG A 38 4.50 3.45 -19.73
CA ARG A 38 4.46 3.17 -18.29
C ARG A 38 3.50 2.02 -18.00
N GLY A 39 3.99 0.78 -18.13
CA GLY A 39 3.26 -0.43 -17.79
C GLY A 39 3.48 -0.86 -16.33
N SER A 40 3.89 -2.10 -16.12
CA SER A 40 4.13 -2.68 -14.79
C SER A 40 5.35 -2.04 -14.13
N LEU A 41 5.19 -1.58 -12.89
CA LEU A 41 6.29 -1.09 -12.08
C LEU A 41 7.11 -2.27 -11.54
N VAL A 42 8.36 -2.38 -11.98
CA VAL A 42 9.28 -3.45 -11.62
C VAL A 42 10.32 -2.95 -10.61
N TYR A 43 10.68 -3.81 -9.67
CA TYR A 43 11.69 -3.53 -8.64
C TYR A 43 12.88 -4.48 -8.75
N GLN A 44 14.09 -3.92 -8.84
CA GLN A 44 15.36 -4.65 -8.78
C GLN A 44 15.94 -4.62 -7.37
N TYR A 45 16.00 -5.79 -6.73
CA TYR A 45 16.48 -5.93 -5.35
C TYR A 45 17.94 -5.51 -5.18
N GLU A 46 18.82 -5.93 -6.09
CA GLU A 46 20.28 -5.78 -5.97
C GLU A 46 20.75 -4.32 -5.88
N LYS A 47 20.04 -3.40 -6.55
CA LYS A 47 20.40 -1.98 -6.61
C LYS A 47 19.88 -1.18 -5.42
N CYS A 48 19.03 -1.78 -4.58
CA CYS A 48 18.27 -1.03 -3.58
C CYS A 48 19.11 -0.75 -2.34
N ILE A 49 19.17 0.52 -1.96
CA ILE A 49 19.86 0.98 -0.75
C ILE A 49 18.92 1.20 0.44
N ALA A 50 17.66 0.80 0.32
CA ALA A 50 16.65 0.92 1.37
C ALA A 50 16.48 2.36 1.93
N CYS A 51 16.57 3.38 1.07
CA CYS A 51 16.49 4.79 1.47
C CYS A 51 15.05 5.27 1.78
N GLY A 52 14.04 4.59 1.22
CA GLY A 52 12.62 4.92 1.45
C GLY A 52 12.10 6.19 0.76
N LEU A 53 12.88 6.82 -0.12
CA LEU A 53 12.47 8.03 -0.84
C LEU A 53 11.27 7.78 -1.75
N CYS A 54 11.24 6.62 -2.42
CA CYS A 54 10.14 6.22 -3.30
C CYS A 54 8.79 6.16 -2.58
N ILE A 55 8.77 5.76 -1.30
CA ILE A 55 7.55 5.69 -0.48
C ILE A 55 7.04 7.09 -0.17
N LYS A 56 7.94 8.00 0.22
CA LYS A 56 7.59 9.39 0.53
C LYS A 56 7.11 10.15 -0.71
N ALA A 57 7.68 9.86 -1.87
CA ALA A 57 7.30 10.50 -3.13
C ALA A 57 5.97 9.97 -3.70
N CYS A 58 5.52 8.78 -3.29
CA CYS A 58 4.28 8.21 -3.80
C CYS A 58 3.06 8.95 -3.22
N PRO A 59 2.24 9.62 -4.05
CA PRO A 59 1.09 10.40 -3.56
C PRO A 59 0.04 9.51 -2.88
N ASN A 60 -0.15 8.28 -3.38
CA ASN A 60 -1.12 7.31 -2.86
C ASN A 60 -0.50 6.32 -1.84
N ARG A 61 0.79 6.47 -1.51
CA ARG A 61 1.51 5.61 -0.55
C ARG A 61 1.35 4.10 -0.78
N VAL A 62 1.37 3.68 -2.04
CA VAL A 62 1.15 2.27 -2.44
C VAL A 62 2.38 1.36 -2.27
N LEU A 63 3.51 1.97 -1.95
CA LEU A 63 4.79 1.30 -1.80
C LEU A 63 5.06 1.07 -0.31
N ALA A 64 5.42 -0.15 0.06
CA ALA A 64 5.86 -0.48 1.42
C ALA A 64 7.25 -1.14 1.40
N LEU A 65 8.11 -0.71 2.32
CA LEU A 65 9.48 -1.18 2.46
C LEU A 65 9.68 -1.64 3.90
N GLU A 66 9.96 -2.92 4.06
CA GLU A 66 10.40 -3.49 5.32
C GLU A 66 11.91 -3.74 5.23
N THR A 67 12.65 -3.33 6.26
CA THR A 67 14.10 -3.44 6.30
C THR A 67 14.56 -4.17 7.55
N PHE A 68 15.64 -4.92 7.44
CA PHE A 68 16.34 -5.50 8.58
C PHE A 68 17.81 -5.10 8.54
N VAL A 69 18.49 -5.25 9.69
CA VAL A 69 19.93 -5.03 9.80
C VAL A 69 20.54 -6.39 10.13
N PRO A 70 21.31 -7.00 9.21
CA PRO A 70 21.96 -8.27 9.51
C PRO A 70 23.02 -8.08 10.58
N GLU A 71 23.22 -9.12 11.38
CA GLU A 71 24.18 -9.14 12.47
C GLU A 71 25.60 -8.92 11.94
N GLY A 72 26.33 -7.97 12.53
CA GLY A 72 27.68 -7.57 12.07
C GLY A 72 27.72 -6.54 10.94
N SER A 73 26.58 -6.11 10.38
CA SER A 73 26.52 -5.04 9.38
C SER A 73 25.86 -3.78 9.95
N LYS A 74 26.35 -2.61 9.56
CA LYS A 74 25.66 -1.32 9.80
C LYS A 74 24.69 -0.97 8.67
N ARG A 75 24.69 -1.72 7.57
CA ARG A 75 23.90 -1.44 6.36
C ARG A 75 22.54 -2.11 6.47
N LYS A 76 21.48 -1.32 6.27
CA LYS A 76 20.11 -1.83 6.15
C LYS A 76 19.96 -2.65 4.87
N GLN A 77 19.31 -3.79 4.98
CA GLN A 77 18.91 -4.63 3.85
C GLN A 77 17.38 -4.67 3.76
N VAL A 78 16.87 -4.95 2.57
CA VAL A 78 15.42 -5.01 2.31
C VAL A 78 14.90 -6.38 2.68
N ALA A 79 13.99 -6.47 3.66
CA ALA A 79 13.31 -7.72 4.00
C ALA A 79 12.20 -8.03 2.99
N ARG A 80 11.43 -7.00 2.64
CA ARG A 80 10.24 -7.11 1.80
C ARG A 80 9.99 -5.77 1.13
N TYR A 81 9.75 -5.80 -0.17
CA TYR A 81 9.29 -4.62 -0.90
C TYR A 81 7.95 -4.92 -1.55
N THR A 82 6.96 -4.11 -1.26
CA THR A 82 5.58 -4.37 -1.69
C THR A 82 5.09 -3.23 -2.56
N ILE A 83 4.48 -3.56 -3.69
CA ILE A 83 3.85 -2.64 -4.63
C ILE A 83 2.37 -3.00 -4.73
N ASP A 84 1.52 -2.14 -4.19
CA ASP A 84 0.07 -2.27 -4.36
C ASP A 84 -0.37 -1.59 -5.66
N ARG A 85 -0.55 -2.41 -6.72
CA ARG A 85 -0.95 -1.90 -8.03
C ARG A 85 -2.40 -1.44 -8.07
N GLN A 86 -3.23 -1.80 -7.09
CA GLN A 86 -4.65 -1.44 -7.07
C GLN A 86 -4.84 0.08 -7.02
N TYR A 87 -3.95 0.78 -6.32
CA TYR A 87 -4.04 2.20 -6.08
C TYR A 87 -2.93 3.00 -6.78
N CYS A 88 -2.11 2.34 -7.59
CA CYS A 88 -1.00 2.97 -8.30
C CYS A 88 -1.53 3.86 -9.43
N LEU A 89 -0.99 5.08 -9.54
CA LEU A 89 -1.35 6.04 -10.59
C LEU A 89 -0.41 5.96 -11.82
N PHE A 90 0.57 5.07 -11.81
CA PHE A 90 1.58 4.95 -12.88
C PHE A 90 2.31 6.29 -13.20
N CYS A 91 2.45 7.14 -12.18
CA CYS A 91 2.89 8.53 -12.33
C CYS A 91 4.41 8.75 -12.46
N ASN A 92 5.25 7.72 -12.25
CA ASN A 92 6.73 7.77 -12.36
C ASN A 92 7.50 8.56 -11.28
N LEU A 93 6.82 9.18 -10.32
CA LEU A 93 7.49 9.93 -9.25
C LEU A 93 8.45 9.07 -8.41
N CYS A 94 8.10 7.80 -8.17
CA CYS A 94 8.93 6.87 -7.41
C CYS A 94 10.19 6.40 -8.17
N VAL A 95 10.14 6.41 -9.51
CA VAL A 95 11.27 6.07 -10.38
C VAL A 95 12.23 7.25 -10.45
N GLU A 96 11.72 8.45 -10.70
CA GLU A 96 12.53 9.68 -10.83
C GLU A 96 13.26 10.04 -9.54
N ILE A 97 12.63 9.84 -8.38
CA ILE A 97 13.25 10.14 -7.10
C ILE A 97 14.27 9.07 -6.66
N CYS A 98 14.31 7.91 -7.32
CA CYS A 98 15.16 6.80 -6.87
C CYS A 98 16.62 7.07 -7.25
N PRO A 99 17.53 7.28 -6.28
CA PRO A 99 18.91 7.66 -6.56
C PRO A 99 19.72 6.53 -7.23
N THR A 100 19.29 5.28 -7.08
CA THR A 100 19.96 4.11 -7.66
C THR A 100 19.17 3.48 -8.82
N ALA A 101 18.11 4.14 -9.28
CA ALA A 101 17.26 3.68 -10.39
C ALA A 101 16.82 2.21 -10.26
N THR A 102 16.42 1.79 -9.06
CA THR A 102 15.97 0.42 -8.78
C THR A 102 14.58 0.10 -9.29
N LEU A 103 13.77 1.14 -9.46
CA LEU A 103 12.40 1.07 -9.92
C LEU A 103 12.38 1.54 -11.36
N TYR A 104 11.65 0.86 -12.21
CA TYR A 104 11.42 1.25 -13.60
C TYR A 104 10.09 0.69 -14.07
N PHE A 105 9.52 1.30 -15.11
CA PHE A 105 8.36 0.74 -15.79
C PHE A 105 8.80 -0.20 -16.90
N SER A 106 8.14 -1.36 -16.95
CA SER A 106 8.20 -2.26 -18.09
C SER A 106 7.07 -1.95 -19.07
N HIS A 107 7.14 -2.56 -20.25
CA HIS A 107 6.09 -2.53 -21.26
C HIS A 107 4.94 -3.50 -20.99
N ASP A 108 4.98 -4.26 -19.90
CA ASP A 108 3.89 -5.15 -19.52
C ASP A 108 2.67 -4.32 -19.05
N PHE A 109 1.58 -4.37 -19.80
CA PHE A 109 0.32 -3.66 -19.49
C PHE A 109 -0.83 -4.61 -19.14
N GLU A 110 -0.63 -5.91 -19.27
CA GLU A 110 -1.65 -6.95 -19.09
C GLU A 110 -1.73 -7.38 -17.63
N LEU A 111 -1.97 -6.42 -16.73
CA LEU A 111 -1.81 -6.59 -15.27
C LEU A 111 -3.04 -7.12 -14.55
N THR A 112 -4.07 -7.54 -15.29
CA THR A 112 -5.35 -7.97 -14.73
C THR A 112 -5.19 -9.25 -13.91
N GLN A 113 -5.93 -9.34 -12.81
CA GLN A 113 -5.96 -10.50 -11.92
C GLN A 113 -7.40 -10.84 -11.56
N PHE A 114 -7.69 -12.11 -11.27
CA PHE A 114 -9.03 -12.56 -10.90
C PHE A 114 -9.45 -12.13 -9.50
N ARG A 115 -8.48 -12.06 -8.57
CA ARG A 115 -8.72 -11.62 -7.20
C ARG A 115 -7.96 -10.35 -6.90
N ARG A 116 -8.53 -9.59 -5.97
CA ARG A 116 -7.96 -8.33 -5.50
C ARG A 116 -6.62 -8.53 -4.79
N GLU A 117 -6.48 -9.62 -4.05
CA GLU A 117 -5.26 -9.93 -3.30
C GLU A 117 -4.04 -10.12 -4.21
N ASP A 118 -4.27 -10.65 -5.42
CA ASP A 118 -3.22 -10.99 -6.40
C ASP A 118 -2.69 -9.75 -7.15
N ILE A 119 -3.40 -8.63 -7.08
CA ILE A 119 -2.97 -7.35 -7.69
C ILE A 119 -1.71 -6.83 -6.98
N LYS A 120 -1.59 -7.10 -5.68
CA LYS A 120 -0.47 -6.67 -4.85
C LYS A 120 0.75 -7.55 -5.10
N VAL A 121 1.84 -6.94 -5.54
CA VAL A 121 3.10 -7.66 -5.81
C VAL A 121 4.05 -7.49 -4.64
N VAL A 122 4.67 -8.59 -4.24
CA VAL A 122 5.62 -8.65 -3.14
C VAL A 122 6.95 -9.16 -3.67
N TYR A 123 7.99 -8.35 -3.53
CA TYR A 123 9.36 -8.70 -3.84
C TYR A 123 10.06 -9.11 -2.54
N LEU A 124 10.60 -10.32 -2.55
CA LEU A 124 11.41 -10.89 -1.48
C LEU A 124 12.88 -10.88 -1.90
N PRO A 125 13.82 -10.87 -0.93
CA PRO A 125 15.23 -11.08 -1.22
C PRO A 125 15.41 -12.38 -2.03
N PRO A 126 16.22 -12.36 -3.11
CA PRO A 126 16.56 -13.60 -3.80
C PRO A 126 17.25 -14.53 -2.81
N GLN A 127 16.75 -15.77 -2.70
CA GLN A 127 17.45 -16.79 -1.92
C GLN A 127 18.79 -17.06 -2.61
N PRO A 128 19.91 -17.19 -1.87
CA PRO A 128 21.15 -17.63 -2.49
C PRO A 128 20.89 -19.02 -3.07
N SER A 129 20.93 -19.14 -4.40
CA SER A 129 20.90 -20.45 -5.05
C SER A 129 22.05 -21.28 -4.48
N PRO A 130 21.86 -22.59 -4.19
CA PRO A 130 22.97 -23.43 -3.81
C PRO A 130 24.04 -23.32 -4.90
N ILE A 131 25.22 -22.89 -4.47
CA ILE A 131 26.39 -22.77 -5.33
C ILE A 131 26.67 -24.18 -5.83
N VAL A 132 26.27 -24.49 -7.06
CA VAL A 132 26.80 -25.66 -7.77
C VAL A 132 28.30 -25.38 -7.93
N PRO A 133 29.18 -26.21 -7.35
CA PRO A 133 30.61 -25.96 -7.45
C PRO A 133 31.00 -25.91 -8.93
N ALA A 134 31.61 -24.80 -9.34
CA ALA A 134 32.13 -24.60 -10.67
C ALA A 134 33.21 -25.66 -10.94
N GLY A 135 32.85 -26.68 -11.70
CA GLY A 135 33.73 -27.83 -11.89
C GLY A 135 33.15 -28.92 -12.76
N ILE A 136 32.58 -28.58 -13.92
CA ILE A 136 32.69 -29.36 -15.17
C ILE A 136 32.22 -28.47 -16.31
N GLY A 137 33.10 -28.28 -17.30
CA GLY A 137 32.80 -27.52 -18.51
C GLY A 137 31.73 -28.22 -19.34
N GLY A 138 30.77 -27.44 -19.80
CA GLY A 138 29.74 -27.86 -20.73
C GLY A 138 28.91 -26.63 -21.06
N THR A 139 29.06 -26.15 -22.28
CA THR A 139 28.18 -25.14 -22.88
C THR A 139 26.76 -25.69 -22.89
N GLU A 140 25.85 -25.05 -22.18
CA GLU A 140 24.43 -24.97 -22.52
C GLU A 140 23.75 -24.04 -21.51
N ALA A 141 23.25 -22.91 -22.03
CA ALA A 141 22.28 -22.10 -21.32
C ALA A 141 21.04 -22.97 -21.06
N PRO A 142 20.47 -22.98 -19.85
CA PRO A 142 19.19 -23.62 -19.65
C PRO A 142 18.13 -22.92 -20.51
N PRO A 143 17.30 -23.66 -21.26
CA PRO A 143 16.23 -23.08 -22.05
C PRO A 143 15.20 -22.42 -21.14
N GLU A 144 14.60 -21.33 -21.62
CA GLU A 144 13.28 -20.90 -21.17
C GLU A 144 12.34 -22.12 -21.14
N ALA A 145 12.02 -22.58 -19.94
CA ALA A 145 10.90 -23.46 -19.65
C ALA A 145 9.93 -22.62 -18.80
N ALA A 146 8.91 -22.08 -19.44
CA ALA A 146 7.60 -22.69 -19.54
C ALA A 146 6.84 -22.60 -18.21
N ALA A 147 5.74 -21.82 -18.29
CA ALA A 147 4.61 -21.77 -17.39
C ALA A 147 4.59 -22.80 -16.25
N ALA A 148 4.84 -22.33 -15.03
CA ALA A 148 4.39 -23.03 -13.84
C ALA A 148 3.04 -22.41 -13.43
N GLU A 149 1.96 -23.16 -13.66
CA GLU A 149 0.69 -22.92 -12.98
C GLU A 149 0.93 -22.91 -11.46
N PRO A 150 0.43 -21.92 -10.70
CA PRO A 150 0.55 -21.97 -9.25
C PRO A 150 -0.34 -23.09 -8.70
N ALA A 151 0.29 -24.11 -8.12
CA ALA A 151 -0.34 -25.12 -7.28
C ALA A 151 -1.16 -24.45 -6.16
N PRO A 152 -2.27 -25.09 -5.71
CA PRO A 152 -3.26 -24.46 -4.85
C PRO A 152 -2.67 -24.04 -3.49
N ALA A 153 -3.14 -22.88 -3.04
CA ALA A 153 -2.88 -22.35 -1.71
C ALA A 153 -3.22 -23.38 -0.62
N PRO A 154 -2.45 -23.44 0.48
CA PRO A 154 -2.96 -24.06 1.69
C PRO A 154 -4.19 -23.27 2.17
N GLU A 155 -5.21 -24.06 2.51
CA GLU A 155 -6.48 -23.66 3.10
C GLU A 155 -6.38 -22.63 4.22
N GLU A 156 -7.47 -21.87 4.31
CA GLU A 156 -7.94 -21.01 5.39
C GLU A 156 -7.32 -21.27 6.77
N ALA A 157 -6.63 -20.25 7.29
CA ALA A 157 -6.41 -20.08 8.72
C ALA A 157 -7.07 -18.76 9.17
N ASP A 158 -8.36 -18.89 9.37
CA ASP A 158 -9.12 -18.40 10.51
C ASP A 158 -9.13 -16.89 10.81
N LYS A 159 -10.30 -16.31 10.53
CA LYS A 159 -10.79 -15.06 11.12
C LYS A 159 -11.18 -15.36 12.57
N GLN A 160 -10.18 -15.60 13.42
CA GLN A 160 -10.44 -15.93 14.81
C GLN A 160 -10.96 -14.68 15.57
N PRO A 161 -12.14 -14.75 16.21
CA PRO A 161 -12.51 -13.76 17.22
C PRO A 161 -11.45 -13.77 18.34
N ALA A 162 -11.31 -12.65 19.05
CA ALA A 162 -10.33 -12.50 20.11
C ALA A 162 -10.34 -13.74 21.04
N PRO A 163 -9.18 -14.37 21.31
CA PRO A 163 -9.12 -15.54 22.16
C PRO A 163 -9.63 -15.19 23.57
N PRO A 164 -10.36 -16.10 24.23
CA PRO A 164 -10.88 -15.86 25.58
C PRO A 164 -9.73 -15.59 26.58
N PRO A 165 -10.00 -14.81 27.64
CA PRO A 165 -9.00 -14.30 28.58
C PRO A 165 -8.17 -15.41 29.27
N ASP A 166 -8.70 -16.64 29.32
CA ASP A 166 -8.06 -17.77 30.01
C ASP A 166 -6.95 -18.48 29.20
N THR A 167 -6.61 -17.98 28.00
CA THR A 167 -5.51 -18.52 27.17
C THR A 167 -4.18 -17.82 27.44
N ALA A 168 -3.05 -18.53 27.24
CA ALA A 168 -1.70 -17.94 27.39
C ALA A 168 -1.47 -16.74 26.45
N GLU A 169 -2.13 -16.70 25.28
CA GLU A 169 -2.12 -15.56 24.37
C GLU A 169 -3.04 -14.41 24.83
N GLY A 170 -4.19 -14.72 25.45
CA GLY A 170 -5.09 -13.74 26.09
C GLY A 170 -4.39 -13.00 27.23
N ALA A 171 -3.79 -13.73 28.16
CA ALA A 171 -3.02 -13.16 29.27
C ALA A 171 -1.81 -12.30 28.79
N LYS A 172 -1.19 -12.66 27.66
CA LYS A 172 -0.11 -11.87 27.05
C LYS A 172 -0.64 -10.56 26.45
N ARG A 173 -1.83 -10.57 25.83
CA ARG A 173 -2.49 -9.37 25.29
C ARG A 173 -2.99 -8.45 26.41
N GLU A 174 -3.57 -8.98 27.48
CA GLU A 174 -4.00 -8.19 28.65
C GLU A 174 -2.84 -7.45 29.29
N ARG A 175 -1.71 -8.14 29.52
CA ARG A 175 -0.48 -7.51 30.01
C ARG A 175 0.04 -6.42 29.07
N GLN A 176 -0.10 -6.58 27.76
CA GLN A 176 0.26 -5.54 26.79
C GLN A 176 -0.70 -4.35 26.83
N VAL A 177 -2.00 -4.58 27.02
CA VAL A 177 -3.02 -3.54 27.17
C VAL A 177 -2.76 -2.73 28.44
N GLU A 178 -2.51 -3.39 29.57
CA GLU A 178 -2.18 -2.73 30.83
C GLU A 178 -0.87 -1.92 30.73
N ALA A 179 0.16 -2.48 30.10
CA ALA A 179 1.41 -1.77 29.86
C ALA A 179 1.22 -0.55 28.94
N MET A 180 0.34 -0.65 27.93
CA MET A 180 0.01 0.45 27.03
C MET A 180 -0.82 1.54 27.73
N GLN A 181 -1.78 1.15 28.58
CA GLN A 181 -2.53 2.09 29.43
C GLN A 181 -1.61 2.83 30.40
N ALA A 182 -0.66 2.13 31.03
CA ALA A 182 0.35 2.73 31.89
C ALA A 182 1.32 3.64 31.13
N ALA A 183 1.63 3.34 29.86
CA ALA A 183 2.43 4.21 29.01
C ALA A 183 1.67 5.46 28.58
N LEU A 184 0.36 5.34 28.34
CA LEU A 184 -0.52 6.44 27.96
C LEU A 184 -0.71 7.43 29.12
N THR A 185 -0.76 6.94 30.37
CA THR A 185 -0.83 7.81 31.56
C THR A 185 0.50 8.48 31.89
N LYS A 186 1.63 7.79 31.68
CA LYS A 186 2.97 8.33 31.98
C LYS A 186 3.51 9.28 30.92
N ASN A 187 3.21 9.06 29.63
CA ASN A 187 3.71 9.85 28.51
C ASN A 187 2.68 9.94 27.37
N PRO A 188 1.53 10.64 27.56
CA PRO A 188 0.45 10.68 26.58
C PRO A 188 0.90 11.28 25.24
N GLN A 189 1.63 12.40 25.26
CA GLN A 189 2.04 13.11 24.05
C GLN A 189 2.87 12.24 23.09
N LYS A 190 3.86 11.51 23.62
CA LYS A 190 4.77 10.67 22.82
C LYS A 190 4.09 9.44 22.21
N ILE A 191 3.08 8.91 22.88
CA ILE A 191 2.31 7.76 22.40
C ILE A 191 1.28 8.20 21.36
N LEU A 192 0.60 9.32 21.60
CA LEU A 192 -0.42 9.88 20.71
C LEU A 192 0.17 10.45 19.42
N ALA A 193 1.42 10.92 19.43
CA ALA A 193 2.17 11.30 18.22
C ALA A 193 2.34 10.15 17.21
N LYS A 194 2.18 8.89 17.62
CA LYS A 194 2.16 7.75 16.70
C LYS A 194 0.82 7.58 15.97
N LEU A 195 -0.24 8.22 16.47
CA LEU A 195 -1.60 8.09 15.93
C LEU A 195 -2.04 9.31 15.14
N VAL A 196 -1.70 10.51 15.62
CA VAL A 196 -2.15 11.79 15.06
C VAL A 196 -0.93 12.69 14.81
N GLN A 197 -0.93 13.44 13.71
CA GLN A 197 0.20 14.27 13.27
C GLN A 197 0.10 15.73 13.74
N ASP A 198 -1.09 16.19 14.14
CA ASP A 198 -1.34 17.56 14.56
C ASP A 198 -0.99 17.74 16.05
N GLU A 199 -0.05 18.66 16.35
CA GLU A 199 0.42 18.91 17.73
C GLU A 199 -0.71 19.39 18.67
N GLU A 200 -1.56 20.31 18.20
CA GLU A 200 -2.74 20.77 18.96
C GLU A 200 -3.74 19.63 19.26
N ALA A 201 -3.90 18.70 18.32
CA ALA A 201 -4.81 17.57 18.49
C ALA A 201 -4.29 16.56 19.52
N ILE A 202 -2.97 16.42 19.63
CA ILE A 202 -2.31 15.57 20.64
C ILE A 202 -2.58 16.13 22.05
N GLU A 203 -2.50 17.44 22.23
CA GLU A 203 -2.77 18.08 23.52
C GLU A 203 -4.24 17.97 23.92
N LEU A 204 -5.16 18.24 23.00
CA LEU A 204 -6.61 18.10 23.25
C LEU A 204 -7.00 16.66 23.59
N LEU A 205 -6.45 15.68 22.87
CA LEU A 205 -6.73 14.28 23.13
C LEU A 205 -6.12 13.83 24.47
N ALA A 206 -4.92 14.29 24.82
CA ALA A 206 -4.30 14.01 26.12
C ALA A 206 -5.15 14.56 27.29
N ALA A 207 -5.67 15.79 27.15
CA ALA A 207 -6.53 16.41 28.15
C ALA A 207 -7.86 15.65 28.33
N MET A 208 -8.45 15.12 27.25
CA MET A 208 -9.66 14.29 27.33
C MET A 208 -9.40 12.92 27.95
N LEU A 209 -8.31 12.26 27.56
CA LEU A 209 -7.96 10.93 28.08
C LEU A 209 -7.65 10.95 29.58
N GLY A 210 -7.20 12.11 30.09
CA GLY A 210 -7.08 12.35 31.53
C GLY A 210 -8.43 12.49 32.26
N LYS A 211 -9.51 12.87 31.57
CA LYS A 211 -10.85 13.00 32.14
C LYS A 211 -11.68 11.70 32.05
N ASP A 212 -11.51 10.93 30.97
CA ASP A 212 -12.30 9.72 30.70
C ASP A 212 -11.46 8.42 30.70
N THR A 213 -11.41 7.74 31.86
CA THR A 213 -10.66 6.48 32.05
C THR A 213 -11.16 5.31 31.18
N LYS A 214 -12.43 5.32 30.78
CA LYS A 214 -13.01 4.31 29.87
C LYS A 214 -12.62 4.50 28.41
N LEU A 215 -12.31 5.73 28.00
CA LEU A 215 -11.86 6.01 26.64
C LEU A 215 -10.39 5.68 26.46
N SER A 216 -9.58 5.89 27.51
CA SER A 216 -8.16 5.49 27.50
C SER A 216 -7.97 3.98 27.48
N SER A 217 -8.79 3.21 28.18
CA SER A 217 -8.74 1.74 28.11
C SER A 217 -9.10 1.23 26.72
N LYS A 218 -10.20 1.72 26.15
CA LYS A 218 -10.67 1.35 24.79
C LYS A 218 -9.69 1.76 23.71
N LEU A 219 -9.04 2.92 23.84
CA LEU A 219 -8.02 3.36 22.90
C LEU A 219 -6.77 2.46 22.98
N ALA A 220 -6.33 2.10 24.19
CA ALA A 220 -5.19 1.20 24.38
C ALA A 220 -5.43 -0.21 23.82
N GLU A 221 -6.64 -0.75 23.98
CA GLU A 221 -7.05 -2.01 23.37
C GLU A 221 -7.01 -1.94 21.84
N LEU A 222 -7.59 -0.89 21.26
CA LEU A 222 -7.60 -0.70 19.80
C LEU A 222 -6.20 -0.46 19.24
N MET A 223 -5.31 0.20 19.95
CA MET A 223 -3.92 0.39 19.50
C MET A 223 -3.16 -0.92 19.32
N ILE A 224 -3.51 -1.96 20.08
CA ILE A 224 -2.88 -3.28 20.01
C ILE A 224 -3.60 -4.18 19.00
N ALA A 225 -4.94 -4.11 18.96
CA ALA A 225 -5.74 -4.98 18.11
C ALA A 225 -5.84 -4.48 16.65
N ASP A 226 -6.03 -3.18 16.44
CA ASP A 226 -6.32 -2.59 15.14
C ASP A 226 -6.00 -1.09 15.10
N ARG A 227 -4.79 -0.77 14.63
CA ARG A 227 -4.26 0.61 14.61
C ARG A 227 -5.11 1.56 13.76
N ASP A 228 -5.76 1.08 12.70
CA ASP A 228 -6.60 1.90 11.82
C ASP A 228 -7.90 2.31 12.53
N LYS A 229 -8.50 1.41 13.32
CA LYS A 229 -9.64 1.75 14.16
C LYS A 229 -9.27 2.70 15.30
N ALA A 230 -8.08 2.54 15.89
CA ALA A 230 -7.58 3.47 16.89
C ALA A 230 -7.43 4.90 16.33
N GLN A 231 -6.90 5.03 15.11
CA GLN A 231 -6.78 6.32 14.43
C GLN A 231 -8.14 6.96 14.11
N LYS A 232 -9.10 6.18 13.61
CA LYS A 232 -10.46 6.67 13.33
C LYS A 232 -11.18 7.14 14.61
N LEU A 233 -11.03 6.41 15.71
CA LEU A 233 -11.59 6.79 17.00
C LEU A 233 -10.96 8.09 17.53
N ALA A 234 -9.64 8.22 17.47
CA ALA A 234 -8.94 9.45 17.85
C ALA A 234 -9.39 10.66 17.02
N ALA A 235 -9.47 10.53 15.69
CA ALA A 235 -9.93 11.59 14.80
C ALA A 235 -11.39 12.01 15.07
N GLY A 236 -12.27 11.04 15.37
CA GLY A 236 -13.66 11.30 15.75
C GLY A 236 -13.77 12.07 17.07
N LEU A 237 -12.95 11.72 18.07
CA LEU A 237 -12.88 12.43 19.34
C LEU A 237 -12.41 13.87 19.16
N ILE A 238 -11.34 14.10 18.38
CA ILE A 238 -10.82 15.44 18.08
C ILE A 238 -11.90 16.30 17.41
N THR A 239 -12.60 15.75 16.43
CA THR A 239 -13.69 16.46 15.72
C THR A 239 -14.82 16.84 16.68
N LYS A 240 -15.18 15.95 17.61
CA LYS A 240 -16.20 16.20 18.62
C LYS A 240 -15.79 17.30 19.58
N VAL A 241 -14.53 17.34 20.00
CA VAL A 241 -14.00 18.41 20.86
C VAL A 241 -14.02 19.74 20.14
N ARG A 242 -13.45 19.82 18.93
CA ARG A 242 -13.44 21.06 18.13
C ARG A 242 -14.86 21.61 17.94
N LYS A 243 -15.83 20.73 17.71
CA LYS A 243 -17.26 21.11 17.61
C LYS A 243 -17.84 21.59 18.94
N ALA A 244 -17.46 20.99 20.07
CA ALA A 244 -17.90 21.42 21.39
C ALA A 244 -17.30 22.77 21.78
N SER A 245 -16.01 22.98 21.51
CA SER A 245 -15.31 24.26 21.72
C SER A 245 -15.96 25.40 20.90
N ALA A 246 -16.24 25.15 19.62
CA ALA A 246 -16.91 26.12 18.75
C ALA A 246 -18.36 26.42 19.17
N ALA A 247 -19.05 25.49 19.84
CA ALA A 247 -20.40 25.71 20.36
C ALA A 247 -20.40 26.51 21.68
N GLU A 248 -19.29 26.51 22.41
CA GLU A 248 -19.12 27.26 23.67
C GLU A 248 -18.82 28.74 23.38
N GLU A 249 -18.00 29.03 22.37
CA GLU A 249 -17.71 30.41 21.91
C GLU A 249 -18.94 31.13 21.35
N VAL A 250 -19.82 30.42 20.62
CA VAL A 250 -21.08 30.99 20.10
C VAL A 250 -22.06 31.38 21.21
N LYS A 251 -21.94 30.79 22.41
CA LYS A 251 -22.82 31.07 23.55
C LYS A 251 -22.37 32.27 24.39
N THR A 252 -21.12 32.71 24.25
CA THR A 252 -20.58 33.89 24.95
C THR A 252 -20.77 35.20 24.19
N ASP A 253 -21.11 35.13 22.90
CA ASP A 253 -21.33 36.29 22.02
C ASP A 253 -22.83 36.66 21.85
N GLU A 254 -23.69 36.29 22.80
CA GLU A 254 -25.07 36.79 22.87
C GLU A 254 -25.09 38.08 23.72
N PRO A 255 -25.28 39.28 23.14
CA PRO A 255 -25.26 40.51 23.92
C PRO A 255 -26.54 40.61 24.78
N SER A 256 -26.34 40.81 26.07
CA SER A 256 -27.36 41.21 27.05
C SER A 256 -28.05 42.53 26.70
#